data_AF-A0A6A6IHF2-F1
#
_entry.id   AF-A0A6A6IHF2-F1
#
_cell.length_a   1.000
_cell.length_b   1.000
_cell.length_c   1.000
_cell.angle_alpha   90.00
_cell.angle_beta   90.00
_cell.angle_gamma   90.00
#
_symmetry.space_group_name_H-M   'P 1'
#
loop_
_entity.id
_entity.type
_entity.pdbx_description
1 polymer ?
#
loop_
_entity_poly.entity_id
_entity_poly.type
_entity_poly.pdbx_seq_one_letter_code
_entity_poly.pdbx_strand_id
1 'polypeptide(L)'
;MVMEKFGKLVKRKKPSPQPAVPPIEAAHHPKPGDIPITRRKRQLIQPAELRQLRELIRCRYALDVEIWSDRNVKFYQRDRAIENMRKSMAALARIQRTVEAWDKRDFFASDDEYMKFRELKRRVLEEGKRDWASHPPWEKALQNGNANSHGGLGMLDQDNYR
;
A
#
# COMPACT_ATOMS: atom_id res chain seq x y z
N MET A 1 31.58 51.24 -41.86
CA MET A 1 30.43 50.65 -41.15
C MET A 1 30.94 49.41 -40.42
N VAL A 2 31.35 49.56 -39.15
CA VAL A 2 32.01 48.50 -38.38
C VAL A 2 31.02 48.02 -37.33
N MET A 3 30.58 46.76 -37.44
CA MET A 3 29.67 46.14 -36.47
C MET A 3 30.48 45.55 -35.30
N GLU A 4 30.45 46.22 -34.16
CA GLU A 4 30.93 45.66 -32.89
C GLU A 4 29.93 44.65 -32.33
N LYS A 5 30.34 43.39 -32.25
CA LYS A 5 29.56 42.30 -31.64
C LYS A 5 29.84 42.25 -30.14
N PHE A 6 28.90 42.71 -29.33
CA PHE A 6 28.92 42.54 -27.88
C PHE A 6 28.60 41.09 -27.50
N GLY A 7 29.65 40.29 -27.25
CA GLY A 7 29.54 38.96 -26.65
C GLY A 7 29.13 39.07 -25.18
N LYS A 8 27.87 38.74 -24.85
CA LYS A 8 27.40 38.62 -23.48
C LYS A 8 27.98 37.35 -22.83
N LEU A 9 28.90 37.56 -21.88
CA LEU A 9 29.47 36.50 -21.05
C LEU A 9 28.42 36.01 -20.04
N VAL A 10 27.75 34.90 -20.36
CA VAL A 10 26.80 34.23 -19.45
C VAL A 10 27.59 33.55 -18.33
N LYS A 11 27.59 34.15 -17.14
CA LYS A 11 28.18 33.57 -15.93
C LYS A 11 27.42 32.30 -15.55
N ARG A 12 27.98 31.13 -15.87
CA ARG A 12 27.46 29.82 -15.44
C ARG A 12 27.54 29.73 -13.92
N LYS A 13 26.37 29.75 -13.26
CA LYS A 13 26.21 29.55 -11.81
C LYS A 13 26.73 28.14 -11.47
N LYS A 14 27.72 28.05 -10.58
CA LYS A 14 28.24 26.76 -10.10
C LYS A 14 27.07 25.95 -9.51
N PRO A 15 26.89 24.67 -9.88
CA PRO A 15 25.86 23.84 -9.28
C PRO A 15 26.12 23.75 -7.78
N SER A 16 25.12 24.07 -6.96
CA SER A 16 25.19 23.89 -5.51
C SER A 16 25.54 22.43 -5.21
N PRO A 17 26.43 22.17 -4.23
CA PRO A 17 26.69 20.82 -3.76
C PRO A 17 25.36 20.21 -3.32
N GLN A 18 24.92 19.16 -4.02
CA GLN A 18 23.77 18.40 -3.58
C GLN A 18 24.11 17.80 -2.21
N PRO A 19 23.22 17.90 -1.21
CA PRO A 19 23.42 17.19 0.05
C PRO A 19 23.57 15.71 -0.27
N ALA A 20 24.64 15.09 0.22
CA ALA A 20 24.91 13.67 0.03
C ALA A 20 23.68 12.88 0.49
N VAL A 21 22.94 12.32 -0.47
CA VAL A 21 21.80 11.46 -0.17
C VAL A 21 22.38 10.23 0.53
N PRO A 22 22.03 9.96 1.80
CA PRO A 22 22.54 8.78 2.48
C PRO A 22 22.13 7.53 1.68
N PRO A 23 22.99 6.49 1.62
CA PRO A 23 22.68 5.26 0.92
C PRO A 23 21.33 4.72 1.39
N ILE A 24 20.37 4.62 0.48
CA ILE A 24 19.05 4.04 0.73
C ILE A 24 19.22 2.51 0.72
N GLU A 25 20.00 1.97 1.65
CA GLU A 25 20.26 0.53 1.78
C GLU A 25 20.23 0.09 3.24
N ALA A 26 19.24 0.58 4.00
CA ALA A 26 18.80 -0.17 5.17
C ALA A 26 17.85 -1.26 4.68
N ALA A 27 18.41 -2.34 4.13
CA ALA A 27 17.66 -3.57 3.85
C ALA A 27 16.82 -3.89 5.10
N HIS A 28 15.50 -3.81 4.97
CA HIS A 28 14.57 -4.18 6.03
C HIS A 28 14.71 -5.69 6.24
N HIS A 29 15.69 -6.09 7.02
CA HIS A 29 15.79 -7.46 7.51
C HIS A 29 14.49 -7.75 8.25
N PRO A 30 13.68 -8.72 7.79
CA PRO A 30 12.44 -9.06 8.46
C PRO A 30 12.80 -9.43 9.90
N LYS A 31 12.02 -8.91 10.87
CA LYS A 31 12.24 -9.28 12.27
C LYS A 31 12.18 -10.81 12.36
N PRO A 32 12.98 -11.45 13.24
CA PRO A 32 13.05 -12.92 13.31
C PRO A 32 11.70 -13.66 13.43
N GLY A 33 10.63 -13.00 13.92
CA GLY A 33 9.27 -13.55 13.96
C GLY A 33 8.44 -13.43 12.67
N ASP A 34 8.95 -12.73 11.65
CA ASP A 34 8.29 -12.51 10.36
C ASP A 34 8.86 -13.39 9.24
N ILE A 35 9.85 -14.22 9.55
CA ILE A 35 10.42 -15.20 8.61
C ILE A 35 9.54 -16.46 8.66
N PRO A 36 8.92 -16.87 7.55
CA PRO A 36 8.14 -18.10 7.53
C PRO A 36 9.03 -19.30 7.86
N ILE A 37 8.49 -20.24 8.64
CA ILE A 37 9.20 -21.46 9.06
C ILE A 37 9.64 -22.22 7.81
N THR A 38 10.95 -22.46 7.67
CA THR A 38 11.48 -23.28 6.59
C THR A 38 11.04 -24.73 6.81
N ARG A 39 10.19 -25.24 5.91
CA ARG A 39 9.67 -26.60 5.96
C ARG A 39 10.60 -27.59 5.25
N ARG A 40 10.68 -28.80 5.79
CA ARG A 40 11.31 -29.93 5.10
C ARG A 40 10.40 -30.43 3.97
N LYS A 41 10.99 -31.11 2.97
CA LYS A 41 10.21 -31.74 1.89
C LYS A 41 9.20 -32.73 2.50
N ARG A 42 7.96 -32.75 1.99
CA ARG A 42 6.83 -33.58 2.48
C ARG A 42 6.31 -33.26 3.90
N GLN A 43 6.73 -32.14 4.49
CA GLN A 43 6.17 -31.70 5.77
C GLN A 43 4.83 -30.98 5.53
N LEU A 44 3.73 -31.69 5.77
CA LEU A 44 2.37 -31.18 5.59
C LEU A 44 2.09 -29.95 6.48
N ILE A 45 1.30 -29.03 5.96
CA ILE A 45 0.79 -27.87 6.71
C ILE A 45 -0.15 -28.37 7.81
N GLN A 46 0.14 -27.98 9.05
CA GLN A 46 -0.66 -28.38 10.20
C GLN A 46 -1.93 -27.51 10.28
N PRO A 47 -3.06 -28.05 10.77
CA PRO A 47 -4.29 -27.27 10.95
C PRO A 47 -4.11 -26.03 11.86
N ALA A 48 -3.19 -26.08 12.81
CA ALA A 48 -2.84 -24.93 13.65
C ALA A 48 -2.28 -23.75 12.84
N GLU A 49 -1.47 -24.03 11.82
CA GLU A 49 -0.84 -23.01 10.97
C GLU A 49 -1.87 -22.38 10.04
N LEU A 50 -2.80 -23.17 9.48
CA LEU A 50 -3.95 -22.65 8.73
C LEU A 50 -4.81 -21.71 9.59
N ARG A 51 -5.05 -22.07 10.86
CA ARG A 51 -5.76 -21.21 11.82
C ARG A 51 -5.02 -19.90 12.06
N GLN A 52 -3.69 -19.94 12.21
CA GLN A 52 -2.87 -18.73 12.35
C GLN A 52 -2.95 -17.82 11.11
N LEU A 53 -2.86 -18.39 9.90
CA LEU A 53 -3.02 -17.61 8.67
C LEU A 53 -4.41 -16.96 8.58
N ARG A 54 -5.47 -17.71 8.93
CA ARG A 54 -6.84 -17.18 8.96
C ARG A 54 -6.99 -16.04 9.95
N GLU A 55 -6.39 -16.16 11.12
CA GLU A 55 -6.45 -15.11 12.14
C GLU A 55 -5.69 -13.87 11.69
N LEU A 56 -4.53 -14.03 11.05
CA LEU A 56 -3.78 -12.91 10.49
C LEU A 56 -4.58 -12.15 9.41
N ILE A 57 -5.33 -12.87 8.57
CA ILE A 57 -6.25 -12.28 7.58
C ILE A 57 -7.38 -11.49 8.27
N ARG A 58 -7.97 -12.04 9.34
CA ARG A 58 -9.00 -11.33 10.13
C ARG A 58 -8.45 -10.08 10.78
N CYS A 59 -7.27 -10.15 11.42
CA CYS A 59 -6.61 -9.00 12.02
C CYS A 59 -6.37 -7.89 10.99
N ARG A 60 -5.88 -8.24 9.79
CA ARG A 60 -5.72 -7.27 8.70
C ARG A 60 -7.04 -6.61 8.34
N TYR A 61 -8.11 -7.39 8.14
CA TYR A 61 -9.42 -6.85 7.78
C TYR A 61 -9.98 -5.93 8.88
N ALA A 62 -9.85 -6.31 10.15
CA ALA A 62 -10.24 -5.48 11.28
C ALA A 62 -9.50 -4.13 11.28
N LEU A 63 -8.18 -4.15 11.06
CA LEU A 63 -7.38 -2.94 10.92
C LEU A 63 -7.83 -2.08 9.73
N ASP A 64 -8.11 -2.68 8.57
CA ASP A 64 -8.58 -1.96 7.38
C ASP A 64 -9.93 -1.25 7.65
N VAL A 65 -10.83 -1.89 8.41
CA VAL A 65 -12.11 -1.31 8.83
C VAL A 65 -11.91 -0.16 9.82
N GLU A 66 -11.00 -0.31 10.79
CA GLU A 66 -10.65 0.77 11.72
C GLU A 66 -10.06 1.98 10.99
N ILE A 67 -9.08 1.76 10.11
CA ILE A 67 -8.44 2.81 9.29
C ILE A 67 -9.50 3.54 8.46
N TRP A 68 -10.44 2.80 7.86
CA TRP A 68 -11.51 3.40 7.06
C TRP A 68 -12.52 4.21 7.89
N SER A 69 -12.77 3.78 9.13
CA SER A 69 -13.58 4.55 10.09
C SER A 69 -12.92 5.89 10.44
N ASP A 70 -11.60 5.95 10.46
CA ASP A 70 -10.79 7.14 10.76
C ASP A 70 -10.63 8.11 9.56
N ARG A 71 -11.37 7.95 8.46
CA ARG A 71 -11.24 8.80 7.26
C ARG A 71 -11.46 10.30 7.48
N ASN A 72 -12.25 10.67 8.50
CA ASN A 72 -12.58 12.05 8.82
C ASN A 72 -11.86 12.55 10.09
N VAL A 73 -10.79 11.88 10.50
CA VAL A 73 -10.07 12.18 11.74
C VAL A 73 -9.32 13.51 11.64
N LYS A 74 -9.32 14.29 12.72
CA LYS A 74 -8.55 15.54 12.82
C LYS A 74 -7.05 15.23 12.84
N PHE A 75 -6.23 16.19 12.40
CA PHE A 75 -4.77 16.00 12.26
C PHE A 75 -4.11 15.41 13.51
N TYR A 76 -4.41 15.95 14.70
CA TYR A 76 -3.83 15.52 15.98
C TYR A 76 -4.25 14.11 16.44
N GLN A 77 -5.24 13.50 15.80
CA GLN A 77 -5.70 12.13 16.09
C GLN A 77 -5.18 11.11 15.07
N ARG A 78 -4.44 11.55 14.03
CA ARG A 78 -3.95 10.68 12.95
C ARG A 78 -2.90 9.67 13.41
N ASP A 79 -2.18 9.94 14.49
CA ASP A 79 -1.11 9.05 14.97
C ASP A 79 -1.60 7.62 15.21
N ARG A 80 -2.81 7.47 15.78
CA ARG A 80 -3.44 6.15 15.95
C ARG A 80 -3.71 5.48 14.61
N ALA A 81 -4.28 6.22 13.66
CA ALA A 81 -4.60 5.69 12.34
C ALA A 81 -3.31 5.30 11.57
N ILE A 82 -2.26 6.10 11.66
CA ILE A 82 -0.93 5.81 11.07
C ILE A 82 -0.36 4.50 11.65
N GLU A 83 -0.44 4.32 12.97
CA GLU A 83 0.02 3.08 13.61
C GLU A 83 -0.81 1.87 13.15
N ASN A 84 -2.13 2.02 13.02
CA ASN A 84 -2.99 0.97 12.48
C ASN A 84 -2.67 0.65 11.00
N MET A 85 -2.38 1.67 10.19
CA MET A 85 -1.93 1.50 8.80
C MET A 85 -0.64 0.69 8.73
N ARG A 86 0.36 1.05 9.56
CA ARG A 86 1.63 0.32 9.66
C ARG A 86 1.41 -1.15 10.04
N LYS A 87 0.53 -1.42 11.02
CA LYS A 87 0.15 -2.79 11.42
C LYS A 87 -0.54 -3.54 10.28
N SER A 88 -1.47 -2.91 9.57
CA SER A 88 -2.20 -3.55 8.46
C SER A 88 -1.25 -3.93 7.32
N MET A 89 -0.33 -3.03 6.95
CA MET A 89 0.70 -3.30 5.95
C MET A 89 1.65 -4.42 6.37
N ALA A 90 2.09 -4.42 7.63
CA ALA A 90 2.92 -5.49 8.17
C ALA A 90 2.19 -6.84 8.15
N ALA A 91 0.91 -6.86 8.51
CA ALA A 91 0.07 -8.06 8.43
C ALA A 91 -0.06 -8.56 6.99
N LEU A 92 -0.32 -7.67 6.02
CA LEU A 92 -0.38 -8.03 4.60
C LEU A 92 0.95 -8.64 4.11
N ALA A 93 2.07 -8.00 4.39
CA ALA A 93 3.39 -8.50 3.99
C ALA A 93 3.69 -9.88 4.59
N ARG A 94 3.28 -10.12 5.84
CA ARG A 94 3.41 -11.44 6.49
C ARG A 94 2.50 -12.49 5.87
N ILE A 95 1.25 -12.14 5.52
CA ILE A 95 0.32 -13.03 4.81
C ILE A 95 0.94 -13.43 3.45
N GLN A 96 1.41 -12.46 2.67
CA GLN A 96 2.01 -12.71 1.36
C GLN A 96 3.22 -13.65 1.45
N ARG A 97 4.17 -13.36 2.33
CA ARG A 97 5.35 -14.23 2.57
C ARG A 97 4.97 -15.64 3.01
N THR A 98 3.98 -15.77 3.90
CA THR A 98 3.51 -17.09 4.38
C THR A 98 2.93 -17.91 3.23
N VAL A 99 2.09 -17.29 2.40
CA VAL A 99 1.47 -17.92 1.24
C VAL A 99 2.51 -18.25 0.16
N GLU A 100 3.49 -17.39 -0.07
CA GLU A 100 4.59 -17.70 -0.99
C GLU A 100 5.42 -18.89 -0.51
N ALA A 101 5.77 -18.92 0.78
CA ALA A 101 6.53 -20.01 1.38
C ALA A 101 5.80 -21.36 1.32
N TRP A 102 4.46 -21.35 1.24
CA TRP A 102 3.64 -22.56 1.16
C TRP A 102 3.30 -22.99 -0.27
N ASP A 103 3.75 -22.30 -1.32
CA ASP A 103 3.45 -22.62 -2.73
C ASP A 103 4.27 -23.82 -3.27
N LYS A 104 4.18 -24.96 -2.58
CA LYS A 104 4.72 -26.24 -3.03
C LYS A 104 3.68 -27.33 -2.83
N ARG A 105 3.46 -28.14 -3.86
CA ARG A 105 2.48 -29.23 -3.83
C ARG A 105 2.74 -30.22 -2.68
N ASP A 106 4.01 -30.48 -2.36
CA ASP A 106 4.47 -31.40 -1.30
C ASP A 106 3.99 -31.04 0.12
N PHE A 107 3.42 -29.85 0.33
CA PHE A 107 2.94 -29.40 1.64
C PHE A 107 1.45 -29.69 1.90
N PHE A 108 0.74 -30.27 0.93
CA PHE A 108 -0.70 -30.54 1.00
C PHE A 108 -0.98 -32.03 0.87
N ALA A 109 -2.02 -32.52 1.56
CA ALA A 109 -2.34 -33.95 1.56
C ALA A 109 -3.00 -34.37 0.24
N SER A 110 -3.78 -33.48 -0.37
CA SER A 110 -4.52 -33.75 -1.61
C SER A 110 -4.39 -32.63 -2.65
N ASP A 111 -4.69 -32.95 -3.90
CA ASP A 111 -4.68 -31.98 -5.00
C ASP A 111 -5.77 -30.91 -4.78
N ASP A 112 -6.92 -31.31 -4.27
CA ASP A 112 -8.03 -30.40 -3.95
C ASP A 112 -7.64 -29.35 -2.91
N GLU A 113 -6.92 -29.73 -1.85
CA GLU A 113 -6.40 -28.78 -0.86
C GLU A 113 -5.42 -27.80 -1.48
N TYR A 114 -4.52 -28.30 -2.34
CA TYR A 114 -3.58 -27.47 -3.05
C TYR A 114 -4.28 -26.49 -4.01
N MET A 115 -5.31 -26.94 -4.72
CA MET A 115 -6.11 -26.09 -5.61
C MET A 115 -6.83 -24.97 -4.84
N LYS A 116 -7.45 -25.30 -3.70
CA LYS A 116 -8.05 -24.29 -2.80
C LYS A 116 -7.00 -23.29 -2.31
N PHE A 117 -5.81 -23.77 -1.96
CA PHE A 117 -4.71 -22.92 -1.57
C PHE A 117 -4.23 -22.00 -2.70
N ARG A 118 -4.15 -22.50 -3.94
CA ARG A 118 -3.77 -21.72 -5.12
C ARG A 118 -4.76 -20.57 -5.38
N GLU A 119 -6.06 -20.81 -5.22
CA GLU A 119 -7.07 -19.76 -5.31
C GLU A 119 -6.92 -18.71 -4.20
N LEU A 120 -6.64 -19.14 -2.96
CA LEU A 120 -6.33 -18.22 -1.87
C LEU A 120 -5.06 -17.41 -2.18
N LYS A 121 -4.01 -18.05 -2.69
CA LYS A 121 -2.77 -17.37 -3.10
C LYS A 121 -3.05 -16.32 -4.17
N ARG A 122 -3.82 -16.66 -5.19
CA ARG A 122 -4.22 -15.73 -6.25
C ARG A 122 -4.87 -14.48 -5.66
N ARG A 123 -5.88 -14.63 -4.80
CA ARG A 123 -6.54 -13.50 -4.11
C ARG A 123 -5.60 -12.73 -3.18
N VAL A 124 -4.64 -13.39 -2.56
CA VAL A 124 -3.65 -12.77 -1.66
C VAL A 124 -2.57 -11.99 -2.42
N LEU A 125 -2.26 -12.37 -3.65
CA LEU A 125 -1.25 -11.68 -4.47
C LEU A 125 -1.86 -10.79 -5.55
N GLU A 126 -3.17 -10.82 -5.74
CA GLU A 126 -3.88 -9.92 -6.63
C GLU A 126 -3.56 -8.44 -6.29
N GLU A 127 -3.16 -7.71 -7.33
CA GLU A 127 -2.85 -6.28 -7.27
C GLU A 127 -4.12 -5.46 -6.99
N GLY A 128 -3.96 -4.17 -6.69
CA GLY A 128 -5.09 -3.28 -6.41
C GLY A 128 -5.56 -3.28 -4.95
N LYS A 129 -4.88 -4.01 -4.06
CA LYS A 129 -5.04 -3.80 -2.62
C LYS A 129 -4.57 -2.41 -2.27
N ARG A 130 -5.37 -1.72 -1.47
CA ARG A 130 -5.03 -0.36 -1.05
C ARG A 130 -3.74 -0.38 -0.23
N ASP A 131 -2.72 0.31 -0.74
CA ASP A 131 -1.58 0.70 0.05
C ASP A 131 -1.95 1.94 0.87
N TRP A 132 -2.15 1.75 2.17
CA TRP A 132 -2.51 2.83 3.07
C TRP A 132 -1.41 3.89 3.20
N ALA A 133 -0.13 3.53 3.07
CA ALA A 133 0.96 4.49 3.16
C ALA A 133 0.93 5.48 1.99
N SER A 134 0.63 4.99 0.78
CA SER A 134 0.50 5.84 -0.41
C SER A 134 -0.85 6.53 -0.53
N HIS A 135 -1.92 5.95 0.03
CA HIS A 135 -3.29 6.46 -0.10
C HIS A 135 -4.01 6.47 1.25
N PRO A 136 -3.62 7.34 2.19
CA PRO A 136 -4.25 7.42 3.50
C PRO A 136 -5.73 7.83 3.39
N PRO A 137 -6.58 7.41 4.34
CA PRO A 137 -8.03 7.56 4.23
C PRO A 137 -8.50 9.02 4.26
N TRP A 138 -7.69 9.94 4.82
CA TRP A 138 -7.99 11.37 4.91
C TRP A 138 -7.60 12.19 3.67
N GLU A 139 -6.88 11.62 2.70
CA GLU A 139 -6.46 12.36 1.49
C GLU A 139 -7.63 12.63 0.54
N LYS A 140 -8.60 11.71 0.46
CA LYS A 140 -9.79 11.86 -0.41
C LYS A 140 -10.70 13.03 0.00
N ALA A 141 -10.68 13.41 1.28
CA ALA A 141 -11.41 14.58 1.75
C ALA A 141 -10.87 15.88 1.13
N LEU A 142 -9.58 15.94 0.80
CA LEU A 142 -8.96 17.11 0.19
C LEU A 142 -9.25 17.20 -1.32
N GLN A 143 -9.31 16.06 -2.01
CA GLN A 143 -9.62 16.03 -3.45
C GLN A 143 -11.09 16.35 -3.75
N ASN A 144 -12.03 15.87 -2.92
CA ASN A 144 -13.46 16.15 -3.12
C ASN A 144 -13.86 17.60 -2.81
N GLY A 145 -13.08 18.32 -1.99
CA GLY A 145 -13.31 19.74 -1.71
C GLY A 145 -12.99 20.67 -2.89
N ASN A 146 -12.16 20.23 -3.84
CA ASN A 146 -11.73 21.05 -4.98
C ASN A 146 -12.64 20.90 -6.22
N ALA A 147 -13.58 19.94 -6.20
CA ALA A 147 -14.54 19.74 -7.30
C ALA A 147 -15.79 20.63 -7.17
N ASN A 148 -15.99 21.33 -6.05
CA ASN A 148 -17.19 22.15 -5.78
C ASN A 148 -16.97 23.67 -5.91
N SER A 149 -15.81 24.12 -6.41
CA SER A 149 -15.50 25.55 -6.66
C SER A 149 -15.76 25.98 -8.12
N HIS A 150 -16.34 25.11 -8.94
CA HIS A 150 -16.85 25.43 -10.28
C HIS A 150 -18.36 25.18 -10.40
N GLY A 151 -19.10 25.47 -9.32
CA GLY A 151 -20.53 25.74 -9.39
C GLY A 151 -20.77 27.08 -10.08
N GLY A 152 -20.57 27.09 -11.40
CA GLY A 152 -21.18 28.09 -12.27
C GLY A 152 -22.67 28.14 -11.96
N LEU A 153 -23.16 29.36 -11.81
CA LEU A 153 -24.55 29.74 -11.64
C LEU A 153 -25.34 29.29 -12.88
N GLY A 154 -25.62 28.00 -12.97
CA GLY A 154 -26.43 27.37 -14.00
C GLY A 154 -27.88 27.69 -13.75
N MET A 155 -28.29 28.81 -14.31
CA MET A 155 -29.65 29.27 -14.57
C MET A 155 -30.61 28.08 -14.80
N LEU A 156 -31.61 27.97 -13.93
CA LEU A 156 -32.71 27.02 -14.06
C LEU A 156 -33.56 27.42 -15.27
N ASP A 157 -33.37 26.75 -16.41
CA ASP A 157 -34.37 26.78 -17.48
C ASP A 157 -35.55 25.90 -17.06
N GLN A 158 -36.66 26.58 -16.80
CA GLN A 158 -37.89 26.07 -16.20
C GLN A 158 -38.93 25.61 -17.23
N ASP A 159 -38.53 25.35 -18.48
CA ASP A 159 -39.48 25.17 -19.57
C ASP A 159 -39.26 23.85 -20.32
N ASN A 160 -39.68 22.72 -19.74
CA ASN A 160 -40.17 21.60 -20.56
C ASN A 160 -40.97 20.56 -19.76
N TYR A 161 -42.24 20.86 -19.53
CA TYR A 161 -43.29 19.85 -19.40
C TYR A 161 -44.48 20.29 -20.26
N ARG A 162 -44.57 19.74 -21.46
CA ARG A 162 -45.80 19.60 -22.24
C ARG A 162 -45.84 18.21 -22.86
#